data_AF-A0A932BUM8-F1
#
_entry.id   AF-A0A932BUM8-F1
#
_cell.length_a   1.000
_cell.length_b   1.000
_cell.length_c   1.000
_cell.angle_alpha   90.00
_cell.angle_beta   90.00
_cell.angle_gamma   90.00
#
_symmetry.space_group_name_H-M   'P 1'
#
loop_
_entity.id
_entity.type
_entity.pdbx_description
1 polymer ?
#
loop_
_entity_poly.entity_id
_entity_poly.type
_entity_poly.pdbx_seq_one_letter_code
_entity_poly.pdbx_strand_id
1 'polypeptide(L)'
;MEITLRGMPWSIRLFLAFAFLLLTAIGLSLRFVVDLAIAAPVSPVGVVVMVLLAYTIFTTTLVLQRKSASRNLALGLASLTIPPIPWALVLGLLPIAIFFAALAALLLRGLRSPAAVAWLSEP
;
A
#
# COMPACT_ATOMS: atom_id res chain seq x y z
N MET A 1 -23.22 6.96 -7.45
CA MET A 1 -22.14 7.07 -6.44
C MET A 1 -21.17 8.12 -6.94
N GLU A 2 -21.43 9.40 -6.63
CA GLU A 2 -20.51 10.47 -7.04
C GLU A 2 -19.24 10.39 -6.19
N ILE A 3 -18.11 10.09 -6.83
CA ILE A 3 -16.80 10.12 -6.17
C ILE A 3 -16.39 11.59 -6.06
N THR A 4 -16.90 12.28 -5.04
CA THR A 4 -16.52 13.67 -4.80
C THR A 4 -15.10 13.74 -4.23
N LEU A 5 -14.10 13.86 -5.10
CA LEU A 5 -12.69 14.00 -4.74
C LEU A 5 -12.40 15.27 -3.91
N ARG A 6 -13.27 16.28 -3.98
CA ARG A 6 -13.12 17.58 -3.30
C ARG A 6 -13.16 17.51 -1.77
N GLY A 7 -13.67 16.42 -1.18
CA GLY A 7 -13.72 16.23 0.28
C GLY A 7 -12.66 15.28 0.86
N MET A 8 -11.88 14.60 0.01
CA MET A 8 -11.02 13.50 0.46
C MET A 8 -9.81 14.03 1.26
N PRO A 9 -9.59 13.54 2.51
CA PRO A 9 -8.43 13.92 3.29
C PRO A 9 -7.14 13.67 2.52
N TRP A 10 -6.16 14.57 2.68
CA TRP A 10 -4.89 14.47 1.96
C TRP A 10 -4.18 13.14 2.22
N SER A 11 -4.31 12.58 3.42
CA SER A 11 -3.71 11.32 3.83
C SER A 11 -4.30 10.11 3.10
N ILE A 12 -5.61 10.12 2.84
CA ILE A 12 -6.27 9.07 2.04
C ILE A 12 -5.81 9.16 0.59
N ARG A 13 -5.67 10.39 0.05
CA ARG A 13 -5.11 10.60 -1.30
C ARG A 13 -3.68 10.10 -1.42
N LEU A 14 -2.83 10.40 -0.44
CA LEU A 14 -1.45 9.91 -0.38
C LEU A 14 -1.43 8.37 -0.34
N PHE A 15 -2.26 7.76 0.51
CA PHE A 15 -2.37 6.31 0.58
C PHE A 15 -2.82 5.69 -0.74
N LEU A 16 -3.84 6.26 -1.40
CA LEU A 16 -4.31 5.76 -2.69
C LEU A 16 -3.23 5.89 -3.77
N ALA A 17 -2.50 7.00 -3.81
CA ALA A 17 -1.37 7.16 -4.73
C ALA A 17 -0.31 6.07 -4.49
N PHE A 18 0.05 5.82 -3.22
CA PHE A 18 0.96 4.74 -2.85
C PHE A 18 0.42 3.35 -3.27
N ALA A 19 -0.86 3.06 -3.00
CA ALA A 19 -1.48 1.79 -3.35
C ALA A 19 -1.53 1.56 -4.87
N PHE A 20 -1.85 2.59 -5.65
CA PHE A 20 -1.82 2.50 -7.11
C PHE A 20 -0.41 2.31 -7.65
N LEU A 21 0.59 3.01 -7.11
CA LEU A 21 2.00 2.75 -7.46
C LEU A 21 2.41 1.31 -7.16
N LEU A 22 1.96 0.77 -6.02
CA LEU A 22 2.22 -0.61 -5.64
C LEU A 22 1.52 -1.59 -6.60
N LEU A 23 0.27 -1.33 -6.99
CA LEU A 23 -0.44 -2.13 -8.00
C LEU A 23 0.26 -2.08 -9.36
N THR A 24 0.75 -0.92 -9.80
CA THR A 24 1.52 -0.80 -11.04
C THR A 24 2.79 -1.63 -10.95
N ALA A 25 3.55 -1.53 -9.85
CA ALA A 25 4.77 -2.31 -9.66
C ALA A 25 4.48 -3.83 -9.68
N ILE A 26 3.43 -4.27 -8.99
CA ILE A 26 3.02 -5.68 -9.00
C ILE A 26 2.59 -6.11 -10.41
N GLY A 27 1.78 -5.30 -11.09
CA GLY A 27 1.33 -5.54 -12.46
C GLY A 27 2.49 -5.75 -13.43
N LEU A 28 3.52 -4.91 -13.34
CA LEU A 28 4.76 -5.05 -14.13
C LEU A 28 5.54 -6.32 -13.78
N SER A 29 5.46 -6.78 -12.52
CA SER A 29 6.12 -8.02 -12.07
C SER A 29 5.37 -9.31 -12.44
N LEU A 30 4.11 -9.22 -12.91
CA LEU A 30 3.26 -10.41 -13.12
C LEU A 30 3.85 -11.42 -14.10
N ARG A 31 4.52 -10.97 -15.16
CA ARG A 31 5.18 -11.88 -16.12
C ARG A 31 6.15 -12.83 -15.41
N PHE A 32 7.00 -12.27 -14.56
CA PHE A 32 7.97 -13.06 -13.79
C PHE A 32 7.29 -14.05 -12.85
N VAL A 33 6.18 -13.66 -12.21
CA VAL A 33 5.41 -14.55 -11.33
C VAL A 33 4.75 -15.68 -12.11
N VAL A 34 4.23 -15.40 -13.30
CA VAL A 34 3.65 -16.41 -14.21
C VAL A 34 4.71 -17.40 -14.66
N ASP A 35 5.89 -16.92 -15.06
CA ASP A 35 7.00 -17.78 -15.47
C ASP A 35 7.44 -18.71 -14.33
N LEU A 36 7.52 -18.18 -13.09
CA LEU A 36 7.76 -18.97 -11.87
C LEU A 36 6.68 -20.04 -11.63
N ALA A 37 5.41 -19.71 -11.85
CA ALA A 37 4.29 -20.62 -11.64
C ALA A 37 4.26 -21.76 -12.69
N ILE A 38 4.74 -21.50 -13.92
CA ILE A 38 4.91 -22.53 -14.95
C ILE A 38 6.00 -23.51 -14.55
N ALA A 39 7.13 -23.00 -14.05
CA ALA A 39 8.27 -23.84 -13.66
C ALA A 39 8.02 -24.63 -12.37
N ALA A 40 7.33 -24.01 -11.40
CA ALA A 40 6.95 -24.61 -10.13
C ALA A 40 5.52 -24.16 -9.77
N PRO A 41 4.53 -25.08 -9.72
CA PRO A 41 3.12 -24.72 -9.51
C PRO A 41 2.85 -23.87 -8.26
N VAL A 42 3.66 -24.05 -7.21
CA VAL A 42 3.65 -23.21 -6.00
C VAL A 42 5.07 -22.76 -5.70
N SER A 43 5.32 -21.46 -5.79
CA SER A 43 6.58 -20.84 -5.39
C SER A 43 6.37 -19.87 -4.23
N PRO A 44 7.28 -19.82 -3.22
CA PRO A 44 7.14 -18.88 -2.11
C PRO A 44 7.03 -17.42 -2.57
N VAL A 45 7.83 -17.03 -3.56
CA VAL A 45 7.81 -15.68 -4.15
C VAL A 45 6.46 -15.41 -4.82
N GLY A 46 5.95 -16.34 -5.62
CA GLY A 46 4.65 -16.19 -6.27
C GLY A 46 3.51 -16.04 -5.25
N VAL A 47 3.51 -16.85 -4.19
CA VAL A 47 2.53 -16.75 -3.11
C VAL A 47 2.57 -15.36 -2.46
N VAL A 48 3.75 -14.86 -2.11
CA VAL A 48 3.91 -13.52 -1.51
C VAL A 48 3.37 -12.44 -2.44
N VAL A 49 3.70 -12.47 -3.73
CA VAL A 49 3.23 -11.46 -4.69
C VAL A 49 1.73 -11.54 -4.90
N MET A 50 1.14 -12.74 -4.98
CA MET A 50 -0.30 -12.92 -5.13
C MET A 50 -1.08 -12.46 -3.89
N VAL A 51 -0.57 -12.76 -2.70
CA VAL A 51 -1.14 -12.25 -1.43
C VAL A 51 -1.03 -10.73 -1.40
N LEU A 52 0.11 -10.16 -1.78
CA LEU A 52 0.29 -8.71 -1.82
C LEU A 52 -0.66 -8.04 -2.82
N LEU A 53 -0.83 -8.63 -4.01
CA LEU A 53 -1.79 -8.16 -5.01
C LEU A 53 -3.21 -8.15 -4.46
N ALA A 54 -3.66 -9.29 -3.91
CA ALA A 54 -4.99 -9.44 -3.35
C ALA A 54 -5.22 -8.45 -2.19
N TYR A 55 -4.27 -8.38 -1.26
CA TYR A 55 -4.32 -7.47 -0.12
C TYR A 55 -4.39 -6.00 -0.57
N THR A 56 -3.64 -5.63 -1.61
CA THR A 56 -3.61 -4.26 -2.13
C THR A 56 -4.91 -3.89 -2.83
N ILE A 57 -5.42 -4.74 -3.73
CA ILE A 57 -6.68 -4.49 -4.44
C ILE A 57 -7.82 -4.40 -3.42
N PHE A 58 -7.92 -5.38 -2.52
CA PHE A 58 -8.98 -5.43 -1.50
C PHE A 58 -8.93 -4.22 -0.55
N THR A 59 -7.74 -3.84 -0.08
CA THR A 59 -7.61 -2.67 0.78
C THR A 59 -8.00 -1.39 0.02
N THR A 60 -7.55 -1.25 -1.23
CA THR A 60 -7.85 -0.08 -2.07
C THR A 60 -9.35 0.05 -2.32
N THR A 61 -10.03 -1.04 -2.64
CA THR A 61 -11.49 -1.02 -2.85
C THR A 61 -12.23 -0.65 -1.58
N LEU A 62 -11.87 -1.21 -0.42
CA LEU A 62 -12.50 -0.84 0.85
C LEU A 62 -12.25 0.62 1.25
N VAL A 63 -11.07 1.17 0.97
CA VAL A 63 -10.78 2.60 1.18
C VAL A 63 -11.64 3.47 0.27
N LEU A 64 -11.79 3.10 -1.00
CA LEU A 64 -12.65 3.82 -1.95
C LEU A 64 -14.14 3.72 -1.58
N GLN A 65 -14.56 2.57 -1.04
CA GLN A 65 -15.90 2.33 -0.49
C GLN A 65 -16.10 2.94 0.91
N ARG A 66 -15.09 3.65 1.44
CA ARG A 66 -15.13 4.32 2.75
C ARG A 66 -15.53 3.40 3.90
N LYS A 67 -15.07 2.14 3.87
CA LYS A 67 -15.38 1.17 4.93
C LYS A 67 -14.40 1.29 6.09
N SER A 68 -14.90 1.24 7.33
CA SER A 68 -14.09 1.40 8.54
C SER A 68 -13.05 0.30 8.71
N ALA A 69 -13.37 -0.91 8.25
CA ALA A 69 -12.45 -2.06 8.21
C ALA A 69 -11.18 -1.78 7.37
N SER A 70 -11.27 -0.89 6.39
CA SER A 70 -10.14 -0.54 5.53
C SER A 70 -8.98 0.12 6.28
N ARG A 71 -9.23 0.76 7.43
CA ARG A 71 -8.21 1.52 8.15
C ARG A 71 -7.05 0.63 8.61
N ASN A 72 -7.36 -0.49 9.26
CA ASN A 72 -6.33 -1.40 9.76
C ASN A 72 -5.58 -2.07 8.61
N LEU A 73 -6.28 -2.35 7.51
CA LEU A 73 -5.69 -2.91 6.30
C LEU A 73 -4.76 -1.90 5.61
N ALA A 74 -5.17 -0.63 5.53
CA ALA A 74 -4.36 0.45 4.98
C ALA A 74 -3.11 0.72 5.83
N LEU A 75 -3.22 0.63 7.16
CA LEU A 75 -2.06 0.71 8.05
C LEU A 75 -1.12 -0.50 7.87
N GLY A 76 -1.68 -1.70 7.70
CA GLY A 76 -0.91 -2.90 7.37
C GLY A 76 -0.16 -2.74 6.06
N LEU A 77 -0.82 -2.26 5.00
CA LEU A 77 -0.19 -2.03 3.70
C LEU A 77 0.86 -0.91 3.76
N ALA A 78 0.60 0.17 4.50
CA ALA A 78 1.56 1.25 4.71
C ALA A 78 2.83 0.77 5.44
N SER A 79 2.73 -0.26 6.27
CA SER A 79 3.89 -0.82 6.99
C SER A 79 4.96 -1.41 6.05
N LEU A 80 4.61 -1.74 4.79
CA LEU A 80 5.56 -2.18 3.76
C LEU A 80 6.63 -1.15 3.43
N THR A 81 6.42 0.12 3.80
CA THR A 81 7.43 1.18 3.64
C THR A 81 8.53 1.13 4.69
N ILE A 82 8.37 0.33 5.76
CA ILE A 82 9.33 0.24 6.88
C ILE A 82 10.53 -0.67 6.54
N PRO A 83 10.36 -1.92 6.06
CA PRO A 83 11.51 -2.82 5.80
C PRO A 83 12.60 -2.28 4.87
N PRO A 84 12.29 -1.48 3.81
CA PRO A 84 13.33 -0.87 2.98
C PRO A 84 14.26 0.10 3.72
N ILE A 85 13.86 0.65 4.86
CA ILE A 85 14.64 1.64 5.62
C ILE A 85 15.95 1.04 6.17
N PRO A 86 15.93 0.02 7.06
CA PRO A 86 17.17 -0.57 7.57
C PRO A 86 18.01 -1.19 6.44
N TRP A 87 17.37 -1.75 5.41
CA TRP A 87 18.07 -2.27 4.23
C TRP A 87 18.87 -1.18 3.51
N ALA A 88 18.25 -0.03 3.22
CA ALA A 88 18.91 1.09 2.58
C ALA A 88 20.04 1.68 3.44
N LEU A 89 19.87 1.72 4.76
CA LEU A 89 20.91 2.18 5.69
C LEU A 89 22.16 1.28 5.67
N VAL A 90 21.98 -0.04 5.69
CA VAL A 90 23.09 -1.01 5.61
C VAL A 90 23.88 -0.86 4.31
N LEU A 91 23.19 -0.54 3.21
CA LEU A 91 23.81 -0.30 1.90
C LEU A 91 24.38 1.11 1.72
N GLY A 92 24.30 1.99 2.73
CA GLY A 92 24.77 3.38 2.65
C GLY A 92 23.92 4.29 1.75
N LEU A 93 22.71 3.87 1.38
CA LEU A 93 21.80 4.58 0.48
C LEU A 93 20.94 5.59 1.25
N LEU A 94 21.57 6.59 1.84
CA LEU A 94 20.92 7.55 2.74
C LEU A 94 19.71 8.27 2.12
N PRO A 95 19.73 8.74 0.85
CA PRO A 95 18.56 9.39 0.26
C PRO A 95 17.34 8.46 0.17
N ILE A 96 17.56 7.18 -0.12
CA ILE A 96 16.49 6.17 -0.21
C ILE A 96 15.91 5.88 1.19
N ALA A 97 16.78 5.73 2.19
CA ALA A 97 16.35 5.53 3.57
C ALA A 97 15.49 6.70 4.07
N ILE A 98 15.91 7.95 3.81
CA ILE A 98 15.16 9.16 4.17
C ILE A 98 13.81 9.19 3.45
N PHE A 99 13.78 8.89 2.16
CA PHE A 99 12.54 8.86 1.39
C PHE A 99 11.53 7.88 1.98
N PHE A 100 11.93 6.63 2.23
CA PHE A 100 11.04 5.62 2.81
C PHE A 100 10.63 5.96 4.25
N ALA A 101 11.54 6.51 5.06
CA ALA A 101 11.22 6.96 6.42
C ALA A 101 10.18 8.10 6.41
N ALA A 102 10.33 9.07 5.52
CA ALA A 102 9.38 10.16 5.35
C ALA A 102 8.02 9.62 4.87
N LEU A 103 8.01 8.76 3.84
CA LEU A 103 6.79 8.16 3.32
C LEU A 103 6.07 7.33 4.40
N ALA A 104 6.80 6.51 5.15
CA ALA A 104 6.26 5.73 6.26
C ALA A 104 5.64 6.65 7.32
N ALA A 105 6.34 7.70 7.74
CA ALA A 105 5.85 8.64 8.72
C ALA A 105 4.57 9.36 8.24
N LEU A 106 4.53 9.82 6.99
CA LEU A 106 3.39 10.51 6.41
C LEU A 106 2.17 9.59 6.27
N LEU A 107 2.35 8.36 5.79
CA LEU A 107 1.26 7.38 5.66
C LEU A 107 0.72 6.96 7.02
N LEU A 108 1.60 6.55 7.94
CA LEU A 108 1.22 5.99 9.24
C LEU A 108 0.64 7.05 10.18
N ARG A 109 1.10 8.30 10.13
CA ARG A 109 0.48 9.40 10.88
C ARG A 109 -0.78 9.90 10.19
N GLY A 110 -0.75 10.03 8.86
CA GLY A 110 -1.88 10.51 8.07
C GLY A 110 -3.11 9.62 8.18
N LEU A 111 -2.94 8.29 8.12
CA LEU A 111 -4.04 7.32 8.25
C LEU A 111 -4.60 7.22 9.67
N ARG A 112 -3.85 7.64 10.68
CA ARG A 112 -4.31 7.73 12.09
C ARG A 112 -4.96 9.07 12.42
N SER A 113 -4.95 10.02 11.49
CA SER A 113 -5.55 11.35 11.74
C SER A 113 -7.07 11.25 11.92
N PRO A 114 -7.68 12.12 12.74
CA PRO A 114 -9.14 12.16 12.92
C PRO A 114 -9.90 12.34 11.61
N ALA A 115 -9.34 13.12 10.67
CA ALA A 115 -9.93 13.34 9.35
C ALA A 115 -9.99 12.04 8.51
N ALA A 116 -8.94 11.22 8.54
CA ALA A 116 -8.94 9.92 7.87
C ALA A 116 -9.92 8.94 8.52
N VAL A 117 -10.00 8.95 9.86
CA VAL A 117 -10.94 8.09 10.60
C VAL A 117 -12.38 8.46 10.29
N ALA A 118 -12.71 9.75 10.30
CA ALA A 118 -14.05 10.23 9.96
C ALA A 118 -14.43 9.83 8.53
N TRP A 119 -13.53 10.08 7.57
CA TRP A 119 -13.77 9.73 6.16
C TRP A 119 -14.04 8.24 5.92
N LEU A 120 -13.30 7.35 6.60
CA LEU A 120 -13.47 5.90 6.48
C LEU A 120 -14.63 5.35 7.31
N SER A 121 -15.37 6.19 8.04
CA SER A 121 -16.54 5.80 8.83
C SER A 121 -17.86 6.31 8.24
N GLU A 122 -17.80 7.00 7.10
CA GLU A 122 -18.98 7.46 6.38
C GLU A 122 -19.67 6.27 5.67
N PRO A 123 -20.98 6.06 5.87
CA PRO A 123 -21.71 4.89 5.37
C PRO A 123 -21.83 4.82 3.83
#